data_AF-A0A9W8YEB6-F1
#
_entry.id   AF-A0A9W8YEB6-F1
#
_cell.length_a   1.000
_cell.length_b   1.000
_cell.length_c   1.000
_cell.angle_alpha   90.00
_cell.angle_beta   90.00
_cell.angle_gamma   90.00
#
_symmetry.space_group_name_H-M   'P 1'
#
loop_
_entity.id
_entity.type
_entity.pdbx_description
1 polymer ?
#
loop_
_entity_poly.entity_id
_entity_poly.type
_entity_poly.pdbx_seq_one_letter_code
_entity_poly.pdbx_strand_id
1 'polypeptide(L)'
;MASLHTNERDVIVGDTEKPTTSIRNGHGDVEAAPAAPTYDEIDPEIEKRVRRKLDYHIVPLVAALYLLAFLDRSNIGNARIAGMEEDLDLDSASYTWLLTIFYISYITFSFLAIGWKVVPPHIWAAGCVFCWGLVSTVQSAIHSWAAMMALRFFMGVAEIAYGPGIPFLLSFFYLRHELGLRAGLFLSAAPLANTFAGALAYGITSGNPSFAKWRVLFLVEGLPTILMAAVAWFFLPDSPEKARFLTEEEKVVARARGVRQAGAATRIGAINWKEMLEGLMDLKGWILGVRRV
;
A
#
# COMPACT_ATOMS: atom_id res chain seq x y z
N MET A 1 -60.56 -2.34 48.25
CA MET A 1 -59.42 -1.41 48.24
C MET A 1 -59.02 -1.14 46.80
N ALA A 2 -59.09 0.14 46.39
CA ALA A 2 -58.51 0.83 45.21
C ALA A 2 -58.49 0.13 43.83
N SER A 3 -59.23 0.56 42.80
CA SER A 3 -59.16 1.81 42.00
C SER A 3 -58.09 1.84 40.90
N LEU A 4 -58.56 1.62 39.65
CA LEU A 4 -58.36 2.40 38.41
C LEU A 4 -56.96 2.76 37.84
N HIS A 5 -56.88 2.58 36.51
CA HIS A 5 -56.33 3.48 35.47
C HIS A 5 -54.81 3.53 35.11
N THR A 6 -54.51 3.03 33.90
CA THR A 6 -53.79 3.66 32.75
C THR A 6 -52.36 4.24 32.83
N ASN A 7 -51.56 3.79 31.84
CA ASN A 7 -50.66 4.53 30.90
C ASN A 7 -49.14 4.69 31.15
N GLU A 8 -48.39 4.29 30.11
CA GLU A 8 -47.15 4.83 29.49
C GLU A 8 -45.96 5.43 30.27
N ARG A 9 -44.76 5.06 29.75
CA ARG A 9 -43.43 5.71 29.76
C ARG A 9 -42.58 5.59 31.04
N ASP A 10 -41.45 4.89 30.93
CA ASP A 10 -40.14 5.54 30.81
C ASP A 10 -39.00 4.54 30.54
N VAL A 11 -38.29 4.79 29.43
CA VAL A 11 -37.03 4.15 29.05
C VAL A 11 -35.92 4.96 29.72
N ILE A 12 -35.17 4.36 30.65
CA ILE A 12 -33.95 4.96 31.20
C ILE A 12 -32.75 4.15 30.69
N VAL A 13 -32.00 4.79 29.80
CA VAL A 13 -30.67 4.38 29.32
C VAL A 13 -29.67 4.66 30.46
N GLY A 14 -28.98 3.62 30.93
CA GLY A 14 -27.90 3.73 31.90
C GLY A 14 -26.54 3.85 31.19
N ASP A 15 -25.83 4.93 31.50
CA ASP A 15 -24.55 5.38 30.95
C ASP A 15 -23.42 4.33 31.00
N THR A 16 -22.64 4.27 29.91
CA THR A 16 -21.35 3.58 29.83
C THR A 16 -20.21 4.52 30.25
N GLU A 17 -19.51 4.17 31.33
CA GLU A 17 -18.31 4.89 31.81
C GLU A 17 -17.18 4.92 30.76
N LYS A 18 -16.63 6.11 30.51
CA LYS A 18 -15.40 6.32 29.71
C LYS A 18 -14.16 6.15 30.61
N PRO A 19 -13.05 5.54 30.13
CA PRO A 19 -11.84 5.42 30.93
C PRO A 19 -11.03 6.74 30.90
N THR A 20 -11.06 7.49 31.99
CA THR A 20 -10.25 8.71 32.18
C THR A 20 -8.85 8.33 32.67
N THR A 21 -7.82 8.55 31.85
CA THR A 21 -6.41 8.42 32.31
C THR A 21 -6.03 9.72 33.03
N SER A 22 -5.87 9.68 34.35
CA SER A 22 -5.41 10.83 35.14
C SER A 22 -3.90 10.76 35.37
N ILE A 23 -3.16 11.79 34.95
CA ILE A 23 -1.78 12.04 35.39
C ILE A 23 -1.86 13.17 36.42
N ARG A 24 -1.49 12.87 37.66
CA ARG A 24 -1.55 13.81 38.79
C ARG A 24 -0.23 14.57 38.89
N ASN A 25 -0.19 15.81 38.39
CA ASN A 25 0.88 16.76 38.72
C ASN A 25 0.39 17.74 39.79
N GLY A 26 1.19 17.89 40.85
CA GLY A 26 0.87 18.74 42.00
C GLY A 26 1.21 20.20 41.74
N HIS A 27 0.27 20.95 41.14
CA HIS A 27 -0.05 22.36 41.41
C HIS A 27 -1.11 22.83 40.41
N GLY A 28 -2.08 23.60 40.92
CA GLY A 28 -3.08 24.47 40.26
C GLY A 28 -3.39 24.31 38.77
N ASP A 29 -4.69 24.13 38.50
CA ASP A 29 -5.35 24.25 37.20
C ASP A 29 -5.17 23.07 36.24
N VAL A 30 -6.11 22.12 36.32
CA VAL A 30 -6.33 21.13 35.25
C VAL A 30 -7.00 21.88 34.10
N GLU A 31 -6.21 22.53 33.26
CA GLU A 31 -6.64 22.82 31.91
C GLU A 31 -6.71 21.47 31.19
N ALA A 32 -7.91 20.87 31.24
CA ALA A 32 -8.21 19.66 30.50
C ALA A 32 -7.89 19.97 29.04
N ALA A 33 -6.85 19.34 28.50
CA ALA A 33 -6.59 19.37 27.07
C ALA A 33 -7.92 19.07 26.36
N PRO A 34 -8.38 19.92 25.42
CA PRO A 34 -9.71 19.77 24.84
C PRO A 34 -9.85 18.34 24.35
N ALA A 35 -10.85 17.65 24.89
CA ALA A 35 -11.17 16.29 24.49
C ALA A 35 -11.27 16.28 22.97
N ALA A 36 -10.58 15.34 22.31
CA ALA A 36 -10.66 15.24 20.86
C ALA A 36 -12.14 15.21 20.44
N PRO A 37 -12.57 16.06 19.49
CA PRO A 37 -13.98 16.19 19.14
C PRO A 37 -14.54 14.83 18.75
N THR A 38 -15.77 14.58 19.21
CA THR A 38 -16.48 13.36 18.86
C THR A 38 -16.79 13.44 17.36
N TYR A 39 -16.79 12.31 16.63
CA TYR A 39 -16.94 12.34 15.17
C TYR A 39 -18.21 13.10 14.70
N ASP A 40 -19.27 13.08 15.50
CA ASP A 40 -20.54 13.75 15.22
C ASP A 40 -20.47 15.29 15.34
N GLU A 41 -19.37 15.84 15.86
CA GLU A 41 -19.11 17.28 16.00
C GLU A 41 -18.23 17.84 14.87
N ILE A 42 -17.83 17.01 13.90
CA ILE A 42 -16.95 17.40 12.80
C ILE A 42 -17.75 18.15 11.73
N ASP A 43 -17.27 19.34 11.35
CA ASP A 43 -17.80 20.08 10.20
C ASP A 43 -17.63 19.27 8.90
N PRO A 44 -18.73 18.95 8.18
CA PRO A 44 -18.69 18.22 6.91
C PRO A 44 -17.78 18.85 5.85
N GLU A 45 -17.64 20.18 5.83
CA GLU A 45 -16.78 20.87 4.86
C GLU A 45 -15.29 20.67 5.16
N ILE A 46 -14.92 20.61 6.45
CA ILE A 46 -13.55 20.28 6.86
C ILE A 46 -13.24 18.82 6.53
N GLU A 47 -14.16 17.90 6.82
CA GLU A 47 -13.98 16.47 6.48
C GLU A 47 -13.76 16.27 4.96
N LYS A 48 -14.54 16.95 4.13
CA LYS A 48 -14.41 16.92 2.67
C LYS A 48 -13.07 17.49 2.20
N ARG A 49 -12.58 18.54 2.84
CA ARG A 49 -11.26 19.14 2.54
C ARG A 49 -10.12 18.18 2.89
N VAL A 50 -10.17 17.57 4.08
CA VAL A 50 -9.21 16.54 4.51
C VAL A 50 -9.17 15.39 3.51
N ARG A 51 -10.34 14.85 3.15
CA ARG A 51 -10.44 13.76 2.17
C ARG A 51 -9.83 14.12 0.82
N ARG A 52 -10.13 15.31 0.30
CA ARG A 52 -9.54 15.79 -0.97
C ARG A 52 -8.01 15.86 -0.88
N LYS A 53 -7.46 16.40 0.21
CA LYS A 53 -6.01 16.44 0.41
C LYS A 53 -5.40 15.05 0.45
N LEU A 54 -6.01 14.11 1.19
CA LEU A 54 -5.58 12.70 1.19
C LEU A 54 -5.59 12.12 -0.23
N ASP A 55 -6.68 12.34 -0.97
CA ASP A 55 -6.84 11.86 -2.34
C ASP A 55 -5.78 12.44 -3.28
N TYR A 56 -5.44 13.72 -3.17
CA TYR A 56 -4.41 14.34 -4.02
C TYR A 56 -2.98 13.94 -3.69
N HIS A 57 -2.68 13.53 -2.45
CA HIS A 57 -1.30 13.23 -2.04
C HIS A 57 -1.01 11.73 -2.00
N ILE A 58 -1.93 10.92 -1.49
CA ILE A 58 -1.69 9.49 -1.25
C ILE A 58 -2.01 8.68 -2.51
N VAL A 59 -3.18 8.89 -3.11
CA VAL A 59 -3.65 8.03 -4.22
C VAL A 59 -2.75 8.13 -5.46
N PRO A 60 -2.37 9.34 -5.95
CA PRO A 60 -1.42 9.47 -7.06
C PRO A 60 -0.06 8.86 -6.76
N LEU A 61 0.46 9.02 -5.54
CA LEU A 61 1.75 8.47 -5.15
C LEU A 61 1.73 6.94 -5.21
N VAL A 62 0.78 6.30 -4.55
CA VAL A 62 0.71 4.83 -4.54
C VAL A 62 0.36 4.26 -5.92
N ALA A 63 -0.46 4.97 -6.71
CA ALA A 63 -0.79 4.58 -8.08
C ALA A 63 0.43 4.72 -9.01
N ALA A 64 1.23 5.78 -8.90
CA ALA A 64 2.46 5.95 -9.67
C ALA A 64 3.49 4.87 -9.35
N LEU A 65 3.67 4.53 -8.07
CA LEU A 65 4.55 3.44 -7.65
C LEU A 65 4.08 2.08 -8.20
N TYR A 66 2.76 1.84 -8.23
CA TYR A 66 2.19 0.62 -8.80
C TYR A 66 2.30 0.58 -10.33
N LEU A 67 2.13 1.73 -10.98
CA LEU A 67 2.35 1.88 -12.42
C LEU A 67 3.79 1.49 -12.77
N LEU A 68 4.78 1.99 -12.03
CA LEU A 68 6.19 1.64 -12.22
C LEU A 68 6.46 0.16 -11.98
N ALA A 69 5.86 -0.44 -10.94
CA ALA A 69 5.99 -1.87 -10.69
C ALA A 69 5.47 -2.71 -11.88
N PHE A 70 4.36 -2.32 -12.50
CA PHE A 70 3.84 -3.01 -13.68
C PHE A 70 4.66 -2.75 -14.95
N LEU A 71 5.25 -1.56 -15.10
CA LEU A 71 6.22 -1.30 -16.16
C LEU A 71 7.42 -2.25 -16.04
N ASP A 72 8.07 -2.29 -14.87
CA ASP A 72 9.19 -3.18 -14.58
C ASP A 72 8.85 -4.66 -14.85
N ARG A 73 7.63 -5.09 -14.51
CA ARG A 73 7.15 -6.46 -14.76
C ARG A 73 7.00 -6.76 -16.25
N SER A 74 6.36 -5.86 -17.00
CA SER A 74 6.12 -6.03 -18.44
C SER A 74 7.36 -5.82 -19.30
N ASN A 75 8.39 -5.17 -18.76
CA ASN A 75 9.65 -4.85 -19.42
C ASN A 75 10.29 -6.06 -20.13
N ILE A 76 10.28 -7.24 -19.51
CA ILE A 76 10.91 -8.44 -20.10
C ILE A 76 10.35 -8.83 -21.47
N GLY A 77 9.06 -8.60 -21.69
CA GLY A 77 8.42 -8.86 -22.98
C GLY A 77 8.96 -7.93 -24.06
N ASN A 78 9.10 -6.65 -23.72
CA ASN A 78 9.68 -5.64 -24.61
C ASN A 78 11.18 -5.86 -24.82
N ALA A 79 11.91 -6.27 -23.77
CA ALA A 79 13.33 -6.60 -23.83
C ALA A 79 13.61 -7.78 -24.76
N ARG A 80 12.73 -8.80 -24.77
CA ARG A 80 12.82 -9.92 -25.73
C ARG A 80 12.77 -9.41 -27.17
N ILE A 81 11.83 -8.52 -27.49
CA ILE A 81 11.70 -7.90 -28.82
C ILE A 81 12.93 -7.03 -29.14
N ALA A 82 13.55 -6.43 -28.14
CA ALA A 82 14.72 -5.57 -28.26
C ALA A 82 16.08 -6.34 -28.35
N GLY A 83 16.06 -7.65 -28.61
CA GLY A 83 17.25 -8.47 -28.86
C GLY A 83 17.85 -9.18 -27.64
N MET A 84 17.14 -9.23 -26.51
CA MET A 84 17.61 -9.93 -25.30
C MET A 84 17.78 -11.44 -25.51
N GLU A 85 17.00 -12.06 -26.41
CA GLU A 85 17.04 -13.50 -26.70
C GLU A 85 18.40 -13.94 -27.26
N GLU A 86 18.95 -13.14 -28.19
CA GLU A 86 20.26 -13.39 -28.81
C GLU A 86 21.43 -13.10 -27.85
N ASP A 87 21.33 -12.01 -27.07
CA ASP A 87 22.40 -11.58 -26.16
C ASP A 87 22.62 -12.51 -24.96
N LEU A 88 21.57 -13.23 -24.54
CA LEU A 88 21.60 -14.13 -23.37
C LEU A 88 21.43 -15.61 -23.77
N ASP A 89 21.43 -15.93 -25.06
CA ASP A 89 21.22 -17.28 -25.63
C ASP A 89 19.98 -17.97 -25.02
N LEU A 90 18.86 -17.25 -25.02
CA LEU A 90 17.62 -17.72 -24.41
C LEU A 90 16.86 -18.61 -25.39
N ASP A 91 16.57 -19.84 -24.99
CA ASP A 91 15.54 -20.63 -25.65
C ASP A 91 14.13 -20.25 -25.13
N SER A 92 13.10 -20.70 -25.84
CA SER A 92 11.71 -20.42 -25.45
C SER A 92 11.34 -20.98 -24.07
N ALA A 93 11.98 -22.08 -23.65
CA ALA A 93 11.78 -22.66 -22.32
C ALA A 93 12.41 -21.80 -21.22
N SER A 94 13.65 -21.35 -21.41
CA SER A 94 14.40 -20.49 -20.50
C SER A 94 13.74 -19.13 -20.33
N TYR A 95 13.21 -18.55 -21.42
CA TYR A 95 12.40 -17.34 -21.36
C TYR A 95 11.12 -17.55 -20.53
N THR A 96 10.44 -18.69 -20.71
CA THR A 96 9.25 -19.02 -19.92
C THR A 96 9.60 -19.14 -18.43
N TRP A 97 10.72 -19.77 -18.10
CA TRP A 97 11.22 -19.86 -16.73
C TRP A 97 11.49 -18.50 -16.08
N LEU A 98 11.99 -17.51 -16.83
CA LEU A 98 12.18 -16.14 -16.33
C LEU A 98 10.87 -15.47 -15.92
N LEU A 99 9.77 -15.77 -16.63
CA LEU A 99 8.43 -15.31 -16.24
C LEU A 99 7.92 -16.08 -15.03
N THR A 100 8.06 -17.40 -15.04
CA THR A 100 7.52 -18.26 -13.99
C THR A 100 8.18 -18.04 -12.64
N ILE A 101 9.51 -17.89 -12.59
CA ILE A 101 10.24 -17.72 -11.32
C ILE A 101 9.81 -16.46 -10.55
N PHE A 102 9.48 -15.39 -11.28
CA PHE A 102 8.91 -14.18 -10.71
C PHE A 102 7.61 -14.51 -9.96
N TYR A 103 6.66 -15.19 -10.60
CA TYR A 103 5.39 -15.54 -9.96
C TYR A 103 5.53 -16.56 -8.83
N ILE A 104 6.45 -17.53 -8.95
CA ILE A 104 6.77 -18.48 -7.87
C ILE A 104 7.21 -17.71 -6.62
N SER A 105 8.18 -16.81 -6.76
CA SER A 105 8.66 -15.98 -5.66
C SER A 105 7.56 -15.06 -5.11
N TYR A 106 6.78 -14.43 -5.99
CA TYR A 106 5.67 -13.57 -5.62
C TYR A 106 4.63 -14.30 -4.76
N ILE A 107 4.25 -15.53 -5.11
CA ILE A 107 3.27 -16.31 -4.34
C ILE A 107 3.87 -16.81 -3.03
N THR A 108 5.09 -17.37 -3.09
CA THR A 108 5.75 -18.00 -1.93
C THR A 108 6.00 -16.98 -0.81
N PHE A 109 6.37 -15.74 -1.17
CA PHE A 109 6.71 -14.68 -0.22
C PHE A 109 5.56 -13.71 0.06
N SER A 110 4.31 -14.10 -0.23
CA SER A 110 3.10 -13.34 0.11
C SER A 110 2.98 -12.94 1.58
N PHE A 111 3.56 -13.73 2.49
CA PHE A 111 3.61 -13.40 3.91
C PHE A 111 4.44 -12.15 4.24
N LEU A 112 5.33 -11.69 3.35
CA LEU A 112 6.11 -10.46 3.58
C LEU A 112 5.22 -9.21 3.68
N ALA A 113 3.98 -9.26 3.20
CA ALA A 113 3.01 -8.19 3.39
C ALA A 113 2.72 -7.88 4.88
N ILE A 114 3.03 -8.80 5.81
CA ILE A 114 2.97 -8.56 7.26
C ILE A 114 3.89 -7.40 7.69
N GLY A 115 4.94 -7.10 6.92
CA GLY A 115 5.84 -5.98 7.17
C GLY A 115 5.13 -4.63 7.30
N TRP A 116 4.00 -4.43 6.62
CA TRP A 116 3.17 -3.22 6.75
C TRP A 116 2.54 -3.02 8.13
N LYS A 117 2.45 -4.07 8.95
CA LYS A 117 1.96 -4.01 10.34
C LYS A 117 3.08 -3.78 11.35
N VAL A 118 4.29 -4.28 11.04
CA VAL A 118 5.44 -4.27 11.96
C VAL A 118 6.31 -3.01 11.77
N VAL A 119 6.52 -2.60 10.52
CA VAL A 119 7.44 -1.52 10.15
C VAL A 119 6.64 -0.27 9.79
N PRO A 120 7.13 0.94 10.09
CA PRO A 120 6.54 2.18 9.59
C PRO A 120 6.41 2.13 8.05
N PRO A 121 5.23 2.40 7.49
CA PRO A 121 4.99 2.21 6.07
C PRO A 121 5.84 3.07 5.17
N HIS A 122 6.25 4.28 5.56
CA HIS A 122 7.16 5.05 4.72
C HIS A 122 8.49 4.30 4.50
N ILE A 123 9.02 3.68 5.56
CA ILE A 123 10.26 2.88 5.52
C ILE A 123 10.02 1.60 4.73
N TRP A 124 8.93 0.89 5.03
CA TRP A 124 8.62 -0.39 4.38
C TRP A 124 8.35 -0.21 2.89
N ALA A 125 7.50 0.75 2.52
CA ALA A 125 7.19 1.06 1.13
C ALA A 125 8.45 1.47 0.37
N ALA A 126 9.17 2.48 0.85
CA ALA A 126 10.37 2.97 0.18
C ALA A 126 11.47 1.90 0.10
N GLY A 127 11.64 1.07 1.14
CA GLY A 127 12.55 -0.06 1.14
C GLY A 127 12.20 -1.09 0.06
N CYS A 128 10.93 -1.45 -0.07
CA CYS A 128 10.47 -2.33 -1.14
C CYS A 128 10.72 -1.70 -2.52
N VAL A 129 10.33 -0.43 -2.70
CA VAL A 129 10.49 0.35 -3.96
C VAL A 129 11.95 0.39 -4.38
N PHE A 130 12.82 0.69 -3.43
CA PHE A 130 14.25 0.76 -3.65
C PHE A 130 14.83 -0.60 -4.02
N CYS A 131 14.48 -1.66 -3.28
CA CYS A 131 14.94 -3.01 -3.58
C CYS A 131 14.51 -3.48 -4.97
N TRP A 132 13.25 -3.31 -5.34
CA TRP A 132 12.80 -3.74 -6.67
C TRP A 132 13.38 -2.87 -7.78
N GLY A 133 13.49 -1.54 -7.59
CA GLY A 133 14.08 -0.63 -8.57
C GLY A 133 15.57 -0.87 -8.78
N LEU A 134 16.30 -1.19 -7.70
CA LEU A 134 17.71 -1.58 -7.75
C LEU A 134 17.86 -2.88 -8.54
N VAL A 135 17.06 -3.90 -8.23
CA VAL A 135 17.09 -5.19 -8.94
C VAL A 135 16.70 -5.02 -10.41
N SER A 136 15.73 -4.16 -10.74
CA SER A 136 15.38 -3.80 -12.12
C SER A 136 16.56 -3.16 -12.84
N THR A 137 17.22 -2.20 -12.21
CA THR A 137 18.40 -1.51 -12.76
C THR A 137 19.57 -2.48 -13.00
N VAL A 138 19.84 -3.38 -12.06
CA VAL A 138 20.94 -4.36 -12.15
C VAL A 138 20.71 -5.38 -13.29
N GLN A 139 19.47 -5.65 -13.69
CA GLN A 139 19.18 -6.50 -14.86
C GLN A 139 19.75 -5.93 -16.17
N SER A 140 20.00 -4.62 -16.27
CA SER A 140 20.67 -4.04 -17.45
C SER A 140 22.13 -4.49 -17.60
N ALA A 141 22.78 -4.90 -16.51
CA ALA A 141 24.22 -5.17 -16.47
C ALA A 141 24.57 -6.66 -16.54
N ILE A 142 23.60 -7.57 -16.53
CA ILE A 142 23.88 -9.00 -16.51
C ILE A 142 24.26 -9.56 -17.89
N HIS A 143 24.94 -10.70 -17.90
CA HIS A 143 25.37 -11.41 -19.11
C HIS A 143 25.01 -12.90 -19.09
N SER A 144 24.27 -13.37 -18.09
CA SER A 144 23.92 -14.79 -17.95
C SER A 144 22.44 -14.98 -17.61
N TRP A 145 21.85 -16.05 -18.14
CA TRP A 145 20.49 -16.45 -17.81
C TRP A 145 20.30 -16.72 -16.32
N ALA A 146 21.25 -17.39 -15.67
CA ALA A 146 21.18 -17.69 -14.24
C ALA A 146 21.14 -16.42 -13.37
N ALA A 147 21.91 -15.38 -13.73
CA ALA A 147 21.85 -14.09 -13.04
C ALA A 147 20.49 -13.41 -13.26
N MET A 148 19.92 -13.49 -14.48
CA MET A 148 18.57 -12.97 -14.76
C MET A 148 17.53 -13.68 -13.89
N MET A 149 17.58 -15.01 -13.80
CA MET A 149 16.69 -15.82 -12.96
C MET A 149 16.75 -15.38 -11.49
N ALA A 150 17.96 -15.18 -10.95
CA ALA A 150 18.14 -14.73 -9.57
C ALA A 150 17.55 -13.33 -9.34
N LEU A 151 17.83 -12.37 -10.23
CA LEU A 151 17.28 -11.02 -10.13
C LEU A 151 15.75 -11.03 -10.23
N ARG A 152 15.19 -11.86 -11.12
CA ARG A 152 13.73 -12.01 -11.25
C ARG A 152 13.07 -12.55 -10.00
N PHE A 153 13.72 -13.51 -9.35
CA PHE A 153 13.28 -14.01 -8.06
C PHE A 153 13.27 -12.89 -7.00
N PHE A 154 14.37 -12.14 -6.84
CA PHE A 154 14.43 -11.06 -5.85
C PHE A 154 13.46 -9.91 -6.14
N MET A 155 13.23 -9.60 -7.42
CA MET A 155 12.23 -8.62 -7.84
C MET A 155 10.83 -9.05 -7.38
N GLY A 156 10.44 -10.32 -7.61
CA GLY A 156 9.15 -10.83 -7.17
C GLY A 156 8.96 -10.80 -5.65
N VAL A 157 10.01 -11.11 -4.88
CA VAL A 157 10.03 -11.00 -3.41
C VAL A 157 9.84 -9.55 -2.94
N ALA A 158 10.51 -8.58 -3.57
CA ALA A 158 10.40 -7.18 -3.21
C ALA A 158 9.03 -6.58 -3.59
N GLU A 159 8.46 -6.99 -4.73
CA GLU A 159 7.20 -6.45 -5.22
C GLU A 159 5.99 -6.97 -4.43
N ILE A 160 5.97 -8.25 -4.06
CA ILE A 160 4.90 -8.81 -3.22
C ILE A 160 4.87 -8.18 -1.82
N ALA A 161 6.02 -7.76 -1.30
CA ALA A 161 6.09 -7.07 -0.03
C ALA A 161 5.38 -5.70 -0.06
N TYR A 162 5.14 -5.12 -1.26
CA TYR A 162 4.51 -3.82 -1.44
C TYR A 162 3.03 -3.93 -1.86
N GLY A 163 2.74 -4.55 -3.02
CA GLY A 163 1.43 -4.51 -3.69
C GLY A 163 0.20 -4.80 -2.81
N PRO A 164 0.08 -5.98 -2.18
CA PRO A 164 -1.03 -6.33 -1.30
C PRO A 164 -1.14 -5.48 -0.04
N GLY A 165 -0.07 -4.78 0.36
CA GLY A 165 -0.07 -3.93 1.55
C GLY A 165 -0.69 -2.55 1.33
N ILE A 166 -0.88 -2.11 0.08
CA ILE A 166 -1.45 -0.79 -0.21
C ILE A 166 -2.93 -0.68 0.20
N PRO A 167 -3.83 -1.63 -0.12
CA PRO A 167 -5.19 -1.59 0.43
C PRO A 167 -5.23 -1.55 1.96
N PHE A 168 -4.30 -2.26 2.62
CA PHE A 168 -4.14 -2.21 4.06
C PHE A 168 -3.70 -0.82 4.53
N LEU A 169 -2.71 -0.20 3.89
CA LEU A 169 -2.30 1.18 4.15
C LEU A 169 -3.47 2.16 4.01
N LEU A 170 -4.19 2.09 2.88
CA LEU A 170 -5.33 2.97 2.58
C LEU A 170 -6.46 2.83 3.61
N SER A 171 -6.64 1.65 4.20
CA SER A 171 -7.67 1.42 5.22
C SER A 171 -7.50 2.28 6.49
N PHE A 172 -6.28 2.80 6.74
CA PHE A 172 -6.00 3.71 7.84
C PHE A 172 -6.27 5.19 7.52
N PHE A 173 -6.29 5.56 6.24
CA PHE A 173 -6.53 6.94 5.80
C PHE A 173 -7.98 7.18 5.37
N TYR A 174 -8.69 6.12 4.98
CA TYR A 174 -10.01 6.21 4.35
C TYR A 174 -11.07 5.41 5.08
N LEU A 175 -12.31 5.90 4.99
CA LEU A 175 -13.46 5.19 5.56
C LEU A 175 -13.79 3.92 4.75
N ARG A 176 -14.44 2.91 5.35
CA ARG A 176 -14.76 1.63 4.68
C ARG A 176 -15.52 1.81 3.36
N HIS A 177 -16.44 2.77 3.30
CA HIS A 177 -17.22 3.07 2.09
C HIS A 177 -16.43 3.87 1.04
N GLU A 178 -15.31 4.50 1.44
CA GLU A 178 -14.43 5.28 0.57
C GLU A 178 -13.30 4.42 -0.04
N LEU A 179 -12.90 3.37 0.68
CA LEU A 179 -11.75 2.53 0.37
C LEU A 179 -11.88 1.82 -1.00
N GLY A 180 -13.07 1.31 -1.33
CA GLY A 180 -13.28 0.52 -2.54
C GLY A 180 -12.92 1.28 -3.83
N LEU A 181 -13.36 2.54 -3.94
CA LEU A 181 -13.06 3.36 -5.12
C LEU A 181 -11.56 3.65 -5.26
N ARG A 182 -10.87 3.89 -4.14
CA ARG A 182 -9.43 4.25 -4.12
C ARG A 182 -8.53 3.04 -4.35
N ALA A 183 -8.90 1.89 -3.79
CA ALA A 183 -8.27 0.62 -4.12
C ALA A 183 -8.47 0.28 -5.61
N GLY A 184 -9.65 0.57 -6.17
CA GLY A 184 -9.91 0.46 -7.60
C GLY A 184 -9.01 1.37 -8.44
N LEU A 185 -8.88 2.66 -8.07
CA LEU A 185 -7.99 3.60 -8.76
C LEU A 185 -6.52 3.15 -8.72
N PHE A 186 -6.06 2.65 -7.57
CA PHE A 186 -4.74 2.04 -7.44
C PHE A 186 -4.57 0.87 -8.40
N LEU A 187 -5.54 -0.06 -8.43
CA LEU A 187 -5.47 -1.24 -9.29
C LEU A 187 -5.51 -0.88 -10.79
N SER A 188 -6.26 0.17 -11.15
CA SER A 188 -6.32 0.71 -12.52
C SER A 188 -4.99 1.24 -13.05
N ALA A 189 -4.00 1.50 -12.19
CA ALA A 189 -2.66 1.88 -12.65
C ALA A 189 -1.94 0.74 -13.41
N ALA A 190 -2.28 -0.52 -13.14
CA ALA A 190 -1.72 -1.68 -13.85
C ALA A 190 -2.06 -1.74 -15.35
N PRO A 191 -3.33 -1.67 -15.79
CA PRO A 191 -3.66 -1.65 -17.22
C PRO A 191 -3.15 -0.38 -17.90
N LEU A 192 -3.09 0.76 -17.19
CA LEU A 192 -2.49 1.98 -17.71
C LEU A 192 -0.99 1.77 -18.01
N ALA A 193 -0.24 1.20 -17.07
CA ALA A 193 1.17 0.86 -17.28
C ALA A 193 1.36 -0.01 -18.53
N ASN A 194 0.61 -1.10 -18.64
CA ASN A 194 0.72 -2.03 -19.77
C ASN A 194 0.39 -1.38 -21.12
N THR A 195 -0.55 -0.44 -21.15
CA THR A 195 -0.91 0.30 -22.37
C THR A 195 0.23 1.16 -22.88
N PHE A 196 0.97 1.80 -21.96
CA PHE A 196 2.09 2.69 -22.32
C PHE A 196 3.44 1.98 -22.41
N ALA A 197 3.59 0.78 -21.82
CA ALA A 197 4.85 0.04 -21.78
C ALA A 197 5.48 -0.16 -23.16
N GLY A 198 4.68 -0.60 -24.15
CA GLY A 198 5.18 -0.81 -25.52
C GLY A 198 5.58 0.49 -26.23
N ALA A 199 4.84 1.57 -26.01
CA ALA A 199 5.16 2.89 -26.59
C ALA A 199 6.45 3.47 -25.98
N LEU A 200 6.63 3.31 -24.66
CA LEU A 200 7.84 3.70 -23.95
C LEU A 200 9.04 2.88 -24.42
N ALA A 201 8.87 1.55 -24.55
CA ALA A 201 9.90 0.68 -25.09
C ALA A 201 10.27 1.04 -26.53
N TYR A 202 9.30 1.32 -27.40
CA TYR A 202 9.58 1.81 -28.76
C TYR A 202 10.36 3.12 -28.73
N GLY A 203 9.96 4.08 -27.89
CA GLY A 203 10.68 5.35 -27.70
C GLY A 203 12.15 5.14 -27.33
N ILE A 204 12.43 4.23 -26.40
CA ILE A 204 13.80 3.93 -25.94
C ILE A 204 14.61 3.18 -26.99
N THR A 205 14.00 2.19 -27.65
CA THR A 205 14.66 1.30 -28.62
C THR A 205 14.80 1.90 -30.02
N SER A 206 14.07 2.98 -30.33
CA SER A 206 14.15 3.71 -31.61
C SER A 206 15.45 4.51 -31.77
N GLY A 207 16.14 4.81 -30.67
CA GLY A 207 17.49 5.37 -30.70
C GLY A 207 18.54 4.37 -31.20
N ASN A 208 19.73 4.88 -31.53
CA ASN A 208 20.94 4.09 -31.74
C ASN A 208 21.90 4.24 -30.55
N PRO A 209 21.57 3.68 -29.37
CA PRO A 209 22.51 3.65 -28.26
C PRO A 209 23.73 2.78 -28.60
N SER A 210 24.89 3.12 -28.06
CA SER A 210 26.10 2.28 -28.17
C SER A 210 26.00 0.94 -27.43
N PHE A 211 24.99 0.79 -26.55
CA PHE A 211 24.70 -0.42 -25.79
C PHE A 211 23.49 -1.17 -26.35
N ALA A 212 23.37 -2.45 -26.03
CA ALA A 212 22.21 -3.25 -26.39
C ALA A 212 20.90 -2.61 -25.90
N LYS A 213 19.91 -2.52 -26.80
CA LYS A 213 18.68 -1.76 -26.60
C LYS A 213 17.88 -2.23 -25.37
N TRP A 214 17.84 -3.54 -25.13
CA TRP A 214 17.19 -4.13 -23.96
C TRP A 214 17.85 -3.73 -22.63
N ARG A 215 19.17 -3.49 -22.60
CA ARG A 215 19.87 -3.03 -21.39
C ARG A 215 19.48 -1.60 -21.05
N VAL A 216 19.41 -0.74 -22.07
CA VAL A 216 18.95 0.64 -21.92
C VAL A 216 17.50 0.67 -21.42
N LEU A 217 16.66 -0.24 -21.89
CA LEU A 217 15.28 -0.37 -21.44
C LEU A 217 15.18 -0.64 -19.92
N PHE A 218 15.91 -1.63 -19.40
CA PHE A 218 15.96 -1.90 -17.95
C PHE A 218 16.53 -0.73 -17.14
N LEU A 219 17.52 -0.02 -17.68
CA LEU A 219 18.13 1.12 -16.99
C LEU A 219 17.17 2.32 -16.92
N VAL A 220 16.50 2.64 -18.03
CA VAL A 220 15.59 3.79 -18.12
C VAL A 220 14.30 3.55 -17.33
N GLU A 221 13.84 2.32 -17.19
CA GLU A 221 12.67 2.00 -16.37
C GLU A 221 13.03 1.85 -14.87
N GLY A 222 14.18 1.24 -14.55
CA GLY A 222 14.61 1.00 -13.17
C GLY A 222 15.08 2.25 -12.42
N LEU A 223 15.75 3.20 -13.09
CA LEU A 223 16.28 4.42 -12.42
C LEU A 223 15.18 5.35 -11.87
N PRO A 224 14.12 5.69 -12.63
CA PRO A 224 12.98 6.46 -12.11
C PRO A 224 12.33 5.78 -10.91
N THR A 225 12.28 4.46 -10.89
CA THR A 225 11.77 3.69 -9.76
C THR A 225 12.61 3.90 -8.49
N ILE A 226 13.94 3.89 -8.60
CA ILE A 226 14.83 4.20 -7.46
C ILE A 226 14.60 5.63 -6.96
N LEU A 227 14.44 6.60 -7.86
CA LEU A 227 14.13 7.98 -7.49
C LEU A 227 12.77 8.07 -6.79
N MET A 228 11.78 7.34 -7.28
CA MET A 228 10.46 7.27 -6.66
C MET A 228 10.48 6.58 -5.29
N ALA A 229 11.46 5.73 -4.99
CA ALA A 229 11.68 5.21 -3.65
C ALA A 229 12.03 6.35 -2.66
N ALA A 230 12.89 7.28 -3.07
CA ALA A 230 13.22 8.46 -2.27
C ALA A 230 11.99 9.36 -2.09
N VAL A 231 11.20 9.55 -3.15
CA VAL A 231 9.92 10.29 -3.05
C VAL A 231 8.97 9.60 -2.08
N ALA A 232 8.80 8.29 -2.15
CA ALA A 232 7.98 7.52 -1.22
C ALA A 232 8.46 7.68 0.23
N TRP A 233 9.77 7.69 0.47
CA TRP A 233 10.34 7.88 1.81
C TRP A 233 9.94 9.22 2.43
N PHE A 234 9.96 10.31 1.65
CA PHE A 234 9.69 11.66 2.16
C PHE A 234 8.21 12.05 2.14
N PHE A 235 7.45 11.57 1.15
CA PHE A 235 6.08 12.00 0.91
C PHE A 235 5.02 11.02 1.40
N LEU A 236 5.35 9.73 1.62
CA LEU A 236 4.37 8.78 2.14
C LEU A 236 4.19 9.00 3.65
N PRO A 237 3.00 9.45 4.11
CA PRO A 237 2.77 9.60 5.54
C PRO A 237 2.61 8.23 6.20
N ASP A 238 3.14 8.09 7.41
CA ASP A 238 2.85 6.91 8.21
C ASP A 238 1.38 6.90 8.58
N SER A 239 0.90 7.89 9.33
CA SER A 239 -0.46 7.96 9.81
C SER A 239 -1.09 9.28 9.38
N PRO A 240 -2.43 9.40 9.42
CA PRO A 240 -3.10 10.68 9.17
C PRO A 240 -2.58 11.80 10.09
N GLU A 241 -2.16 11.45 11.31
CA GLU A 241 -1.59 12.39 12.29
C GLU A 241 -0.20 12.90 11.92
N LYS A 242 0.60 12.05 11.26
CA LYS A 242 1.96 12.38 10.80
C LYS A 242 1.97 12.99 9.39
N ALA A 243 0.80 13.21 8.78
CA ALA A 243 0.70 13.78 7.46
C ALA A 243 1.13 15.26 7.46
N ARG A 244 2.23 15.57 6.76
CA ARG A 244 2.81 16.92 6.69
C ARG A 244 1.96 17.93 5.91
N PHE A 245 1.05 17.45 5.06
CA PHE A 245 0.19 18.28 4.21
C PHE A 245 -1.15 18.67 4.88
N LEU A 246 -1.44 18.14 6.07
CA LEU A 246 -2.63 18.49 6.85
C LEU A 246 -2.29 19.58 7.89
N THR A 247 -3.19 20.54 8.08
CA THR A 247 -3.12 21.51 9.18
C THR A 247 -3.43 20.84 10.52
N GLU A 248 -3.11 21.48 11.65
CA GLU A 248 -3.40 20.90 12.98
C GLU A 248 -4.90 20.61 13.18
N GLU A 249 -5.78 21.52 12.74
CA GLU A 249 -7.23 21.32 12.74
C GLU A 249 -7.65 20.11 11.89
N GLU A 250 -7.07 19.97 10.70
CA GLU A 250 -7.33 18.85 9.78
C GLU A 250 -6.82 17.50 10.34
N LYS A 251 -5.71 17.51 11.09
CA LYS A 251 -5.18 16.31 11.77
C LYS A 251 -6.10 15.83 12.88
N VAL A 252 -6.72 16.76 13.62
CA VAL A 252 -7.72 16.41 14.65
C VAL A 252 -8.91 15.69 14.02
N VAL A 253 -9.44 16.23 12.92
CA VAL A 253 -10.51 15.58 12.13
C VAL A 253 -10.05 14.22 11.60
N ALA A 254 -8.85 14.12 11.05
CA ALA A 254 -8.31 12.86 10.54
C ALA A 254 -8.12 11.79 11.63
N ARG A 255 -7.71 12.20 12.85
CA ARG A 255 -7.63 11.32 14.02
C ARG A 255 -9.01 10.82 14.42
N ALA A 256 -10.00 11.71 14.52
CA ALA A 256 -11.38 11.33 14.87
C ALA A 256 -11.98 10.35 13.84
N ARG A 257 -11.70 10.54 12.54
CA ARG A 257 -12.04 9.58 11.47
C ARG A 257 -11.39 8.21 11.68
N GLY A 258 -10.10 8.18 12.03
CA GLY A 258 -9.36 6.94 12.29
C GLY A 258 -9.90 6.17 13.49
N VAL A 259 -10.19 6.86 14.60
CA VAL A 259 -10.73 6.25 15.84
C VAL A 259 -12.09 5.59 15.59
N ARG A 260 -12.96 6.20 14.78
CA ARG A 260 -14.27 5.62 14.40
C ARG A 260 -14.14 4.28 13.68
N GLN A 261 -13.08 4.08 12.91
CA GLN A 261 -12.94 2.92 12.03
C GLN A 261 -12.11 1.77 12.63
N ALA A 262 -11.01 2.09 13.33
CA ALA A 262 -10.08 1.12 13.89
C ALA A 262 -10.29 0.86 15.39
N GLY A 263 -11.12 1.66 16.07
CA GLY A 263 -11.06 1.78 17.53
C GLY A 263 -9.75 2.46 17.96
N ALA A 264 -9.51 2.62 19.27
CA ALA A 264 -8.27 3.20 19.80
C ALA A 264 -7.02 2.29 19.66
N ALA A 265 -7.04 1.34 18.72
CA ALA A 265 -5.96 0.38 18.55
C ALA A 265 -4.79 0.99 17.77
N THR A 266 -3.61 1.01 18.39
CA THR A 266 -2.35 1.44 17.77
C THR A 266 -1.98 0.53 16.60
N ARG A 267 -1.66 1.17 15.46
CA ARG A 267 -1.29 0.53 14.19
C ARG A 267 -0.09 -0.42 14.27
N ILE A 268 0.94 -0.03 15.02
CA ILE A 268 2.16 -0.83 15.21
C ILE A 268 1.88 -1.74 16.40
N GLY A 269 1.74 -3.03 16.12
CA GLY A 269 1.46 -4.04 17.12
C GLY A 269 2.25 -5.31 16.87
N ALA A 270 2.49 -6.08 17.92
CA ALA A 270 3.08 -7.41 17.81
C ALA A 270 2.19 -8.32 16.95
N ILE A 271 2.82 -9.21 16.19
CA ILE A 271 2.10 -10.25 15.45
C ILE A 271 1.50 -11.21 16.49
N ASN A 272 0.18 -11.18 16.67
CA ASN A 272 -0.49 -12.18 17.47
C ASN A 272 -0.64 -13.45 16.64
N TRP A 273 0.28 -14.41 16.85
CA TRP A 273 0.33 -15.66 16.10
C TRP A 273 -0.97 -16.48 16.24
N LYS A 274 -1.68 -16.34 17.36
CA LYS A 274 -2.99 -16.98 17.58
C LYS A 274 -4.07 -16.41 16.66
N GLU A 275 -4.18 -15.08 16.55
CA GLU A 275 -5.12 -14.44 15.61
C GLU A 275 -4.78 -14.76 14.16
N MET A 276 -3.49 -14.87 13.82
CA MET A 276 -3.06 -15.23 12.48
C MET A 276 -3.45 -16.66 12.12
N LEU A 277 -3.29 -17.61 13.06
CA LEU A 277 -3.73 -19.00 12.90
C LEU A 277 -5.26 -19.12 12.87
N GLU A 278 -5.96 -18.39 13.72
CA GLU A 278 -7.43 -18.34 13.71
C GLU A 278 -7.97 -17.77 12.40
N GLY A 279 -7.32 -16.73 11.84
CA GLY A 279 -7.66 -16.17 10.53
C GLY A 279 -7.38 -17.12 9.37
N LEU A 280 -6.29 -17.90 9.43
CA LEU A 280 -6.00 -18.96 8.45
C LEU A 280 -7.03 -20.10 8.52
N MET A 281 -7.60 -20.35 9.70
CA MET A 281 -8.64 -21.35 9.93
C MET A 281 -10.07 -20.79 9.79
N ASP A 282 -10.24 -19.49 9.49
CA ASP A 282 -11.56 -18.89 9.31
C ASP A 282 -12.20 -19.35 8.00
N LEU A 283 -13.24 -20.17 8.14
CA LEU A 283 -14.03 -20.73 7.05
C LEU A 283 -14.60 -19.65 6.13
N LYS A 284 -14.89 -18.43 6.62
CA LYS A 284 -15.38 -17.33 5.78
C LYS A 284 -14.35 -16.88 4.76
N GLY A 285 -13.07 -16.89 5.12
CA GLY A 285 -11.95 -16.61 4.20
C GLY A 285 -11.87 -17.67 3.09
N TRP A 286 -12.00 -18.94 3.47
CA TRP A 286 -12.00 -20.06 2.52
C TRP A 286 -13.22 -20.04 1.59
N ILE A 287 -14.42 -19.74 2.09
CA ILE A 287 -15.64 -19.64 1.27
C ILE A 287 -15.52 -18.50 0.25
N LEU A 288 -14.91 -17.37 0.61
CA LEU A 288 -14.67 -16.27 -0.34
C LEU A 288 -13.68 -16.68 -1.44
N GLY A 289 -12.68 -17.50 -1.10
CA GLY A 289 -11.71 -18.06 -2.06
C GLY A 289 -12.33 -19.11 -3.00
N VAL A 290 -13.20 -19.98 -2.49
CA VAL A 290 -13.85 -21.05 -3.26
C VAL A 290 -15.00 -20.53 -4.13
N ARG A 291 -15.73 -19.49 -3.70
CA ARG A 291 -16.88 -18.95 -4.44
C ARG A 291 -16.51 -18.15 -5.70
N ARG A 292 -15.23 -17.91 -5.96
CA ARG A 292 -14.71 -17.17 -7.14
C ARG A 292 -14.01 -18.03 -8.19
N VAL A 293 -14.11 -19.36 -8.09
CA VAL A 293 -13.76 -20.30 -9.17
C VAL A 293 -15.06 -20.76 -9.84
#